data_AF-A0A2V7I4K7-F1
#
_entry.id   AF-A0A2V7I4K7-F1
#
_cell.length_a   1.000
_cell.length_b   1.000
_cell.length_c   1.000
_cell.angle_alpha   90.00
_cell.angle_beta   90.00
_cell.angle_gamma   90.00
#
_symmetry.space_group_name_H-M   'P 1'
#
loop_
_entity.id
_entity.type
_entity.pdbx_description
1 polymer ?
#
loop_
_entity_poly.entity_id
_entity_poly.type
_entity_poly.pdbx_seq_one_letter_code
_entity_poly.pdbx_strand_id
1 'polypeptide(L)'
;RYSPAWAASVTGLAPERIIALARRYAATRPAMIVLGGSSMHKGENGWQGGRAIACLPALTGNLGIPGGGFGPRHGARSHGQELTDIVARERRPPGRYIPNQMSRITEALLTGEVRVLLLFGTDMLSSFAEAGQVAEGLARSELIVCHDLFMNDTARRFADVVLPSTAWLEELGCKSTNTHLYLMEGALEPPGETRALPFILKGLAGRLGLPPEFYPWERDEGPIDAILDHPSTGHATVAALRAEGGIRPLAISHVAYPDLAFDTPSGKVEFYSERAAAVGLPPLPAFDGLPDSPYPLAFRQGRTLTQFHGFYDHGRALPTLARLDPEPRLWISPTDAAARGLADGGPIRVYNERGEFRARALVTDRIPAGAVWMRDGWEGLNRLTAGGPCIPDAAVDMFAFGAGQASFDAMVEVGSVPAPSPVGG
;
A
#
# COMPACT_ATOMS: atom_id res chain seq x y z
N ARG A 1 -4.67 26.23 -19.81
CA ARG A 1 -3.85 25.81 -18.65
C ARG A 1 -3.00 24.59 -18.98
N TYR A 2 -3.59 23.44 -19.29
CA TYR A 2 -2.86 22.18 -19.52
C TYR A 2 -2.53 21.92 -21.00
N SER A 3 -1.69 22.77 -21.61
CA SER A 3 -1.23 22.54 -22.99
C SER A 3 -0.08 21.53 -23.03
N PRO A 4 0.23 20.91 -24.20
CA PRO A 4 1.42 20.06 -24.35
C PRO A 4 2.73 20.77 -24.01
N ALA A 5 2.84 22.08 -24.29
CA ALA A 5 4.02 22.87 -23.93
C ALA A 5 4.18 23.03 -22.41
N TRP A 6 3.06 23.27 -21.70
CA TRP A 6 3.06 23.29 -20.24
C TRP A 6 3.40 21.91 -19.65
N ALA A 7 2.81 20.84 -20.21
CA ALA A 7 3.09 19.49 -19.72
C ALA A 7 4.56 19.09 -19.96
N ALA A 8 5.16 19.56 -21.05
CA ALA A 8 6.58 19.36 -21.34
C ALA A 8 7.49 20.04 -20.30
N SER A 9 7.17 21.27 -19.88
CA SER A 9 7.97 21.95 -18.85
C SER A 9 7.88 21.28 -17.48
N VAL A 10 6.78 20.56 -17.20
CA VAL A 10 6.57 19.83 -15.94
C VAL A 10 7.20 18.44 -15.97
N THR A 11 7.02 17.70 -17.07
CA THR A 11 7.38 16.27 -17.15
C THR A 11 8.77 16.03 -17.75
N GLY A 12 9.36 17.02 -18.41
CA GLY A 12 10.57 16.86 -19.21
C GLY A 12 10.38 16.10 -20.53
N LEU A 13 9.14 15.73 -20.89
CA LEU A 13 8.83 15.05 -22.14
C LEU A 13 8.62 16.05 -23.27
N ALA A 14 9.11 15.74 -24.48
CA ALA A 14 8.86 16.55 -25.65
C ALA A 14 7.34 16.71 -25.92
N PRO A 15 6.83 17.92 -26.22
CA PRO A 15 5.40 18.15 -26.49
C PRO A 15 4.82 17.20 -27.56
N GLU A 16 5.61 16.91 -28.60
CA GLU A 16 5.23 16.03 -29.71
C GLU A 16 5.01 14.59 -29.24
N ARG A 17 5.80 14.13 -28.25
CA ARG A 17 5.65 12.79 -27.66
C ARG A 17 4.37 12.68 -26.86
N ILE A 18 4.02 13.72 -26.11
CA ILE A 18 2.77 13.82 -25.34
C ILE A 18 1.57 13.78 -26.30
N ILE A 19 1.59 14.60 -27.36
CA ILE A 19 0.54 14.65 -28.38
C ILE A 19 0.40 13.31 -29.10
N ALA A 20 1.52 12.70 -29.50
CA ALA A 20 1.52 11.42 -30.20
C ALA A 20 0.93 10.30 -29.35
N LEU A 21 1.25 10.25 -28.05
CA LEU A 21 0.67 9.27 -27.12
C LEU A 21 -0.84 9.49 -26.96
N ALA A 22 -1.27 10.74 -26.74
CA ALA A 22 -2.70 11.05 -26.59
C ALA A 22 -3.51 10.66 -27.84
N ARG A 23 -3.02 11.01 -29.04
CA ARG A 23 -3.67 10.63 -30.31
C ARG A 23 -3.69 9.13 -30.51
N ARG A 24 -2.59 8.43 -30.23
CA ARG A 24 -2.53 6.96 -30.33
C ARG A 24 -3.52 6.31 -29.39
N TYR A 25 -3.55 6.71 -28.12
CA TYR A 25 -4.49 6.15 -27.15
C TYR A 25 -5.95 6.39 -27.55
N ALA A 26 -6.28 7.58 -28.05
CA ALA A 26 -7.63 7.91 -28.49
C ALA A 26 -8.06 7.18 -29.78
N ALA A 27 -7.13 6.90 -30.69
CA ALA A 27 -7.42 6.20 -31.95
C ALA A 27 -7.38 4.67 -31.83
N THR A 28 -6.71 4.13 -30.82
CA THR A 28 -6.67 2.68 -30.56
C THR A 28 -7.95 2.24 -29.84
N ARG A 29 -8.67 1.28 -30.42
CA ARG A 29 -9.82 0.62 -29.79
C ARG A 29 -9.81 -0.88 -30.14
N PRO A 30 -9.77 -1.78 -29.14
CA PRO A 30 -9.77 -1.50 -27.71
C PRO A 30 -8.41 -1.00 -27.20
N ALA A 31 -8.41 -0.09 -26.22
CA ALA A 31 -7.23 0.35 -25.49
C ALA A 31 -7.45 0.27 -23.98
N MET A 32 -6.55 -0.42 -23.30
CA MET A 32 -6.58 -0.63 -21.85
C MET A 32 -5.46 0.15 -21.17
N ILE A 33 -5.77 0.74 -20.02
CA ILE A 33 -4.77 1.27 -19.09
C ILE A 33 -4.61 0.27 -17.96
N VAL A 34 -3.40 -0.25 -17.80
CA VAL A 34 -3.01 -0.98 -16.59
C VAL A 34 -2.37 0.05 -15.66
N LEU A 35 -3.18 0.64 -14.78
CA LEU A 35 -2.70 1.57 -13.77
C LEU A 35 -1.61 0.88 -12.95
N GLY A 36 -0.39 1.43 -12.94
CA GLY A 36 0.74 0.88 -12.19
C GLY A 36 0.54 0.90 -10.67
N GLY A 37 1.53 0.32 -9.96
CA GLY A 37 1.86 0.34 -8.52
C GLY A 37 1.02 1.12 -7.48
N SER A 38 1.10 0.72 -6.20
CA SER A 38 0.77 1.61 -5.08
C SER A 38 1.59 2.91 -5.14
N SER A 39 2.69 2.92 -5.90
CA SER A 39 3.55 4.06 -6.18
C SER A 39 2.84 5.28 -6.77
N MET A 40 1.80 5.12 -7.62
CA MET A 40 1.04 6.29 -8.09
C MET A 40 0.13 6.87 -7.01
N HIS A 41 -0.13 6.12 -5.94
CA HIS A 41 -0.95 6.53 -4.79
C HIS A 41 -0.10 6.81 -3.55
N LYS A 42 1.24 6.83 -3.70
CA LYS A 42 2.22 7.23 -2.69
C LYS A 42 2.85 8.55 -3.14
N GLY A 43 2.09 9.61 -2.96
CA GLY A 43 2.46 10.97 -3.29
C GLY A 43 1.33 11.91 -2.88
N GLU A 44 1.65 13.16 -2.55
CA GLU A 44 0.68 14.22 -2.24
C GLU A 44 -0.37 14.36 -3.36
N ASN A 45 0.07 14.19 -4.61
CA ASN A 45 -0.78 14.24 -5.81
C ASN A 45 -1.37 12.90 -6.25
N GLY A 46 -1.19 11.83 -5.49
CA GLY A 46 -1.54 10.47 -5.93
C GLY A 46 -3.02 10.30 -6.25
N TRP A 47 -3.89 10.90 -5.42
CA TRP A 47 -5.33 10.95 -5.65
C TRP A 47 -5.69 11.64 -6.98
N GLN A 48 -5.07 12.79 -7.26
CA GLN A 48 -5.36 13.56 -8.47
C GLN A 48 -4.88 12.84 -9.73
N GLY A 49 -3.67 12.28 -9.69
CA GLY A 49 -3.13 11.46 -10.78
C GLY A 49 -4.03 10.25 -11.08
N GLY A 50 -4.48 9.55 -10.03
CA GLY A 50 -5.44 8.44 -10.14
C GLY A 50 -6.73 8.87 -10.84
N ARG A 51 -7.36 9.98 -10.41
CA ARG A 51 -8.58 10.52 -11.02
C ARG A 51 -8.40 10.97 -12.47
N ALA A 52 -7.30 11.65 -12.77
CA ALA A 52 -7.00 12.11 -14.13
C ALA A 52 -6.88 10.93 -15.10
N ILE A 53 -6.19 9.87 -14.70
CA ILE A 53 -6.04 8.66 -15.51
C ILE A 53 -7.37 7.90 -15.59
N ALA A 54 -8.13 7.83 -14.49
CA ALA A 54 -9.48 7.22 -14.42
C ALA A 54 -10.45 7.76 -15.49
N CYS A 55 -10.29 9.04 -15.85
CA CYS A 55 -11.12 9.73 -16.84
C CYS A 55 -10.81 9.30 -18.30
N LEU A 56 -9.61 8.82 -18.61
CA LEU A 56 -9.16 8.63 -19.99
C LEU A 56 -9.95 7.54 -20.76
N PRO A 57 -10.27 6.37 -20.18
CA PRO A 57 -11.06 5.38 -20.90
C PRO A 57 -12.49 5.85 -21.19
N ALA A 58 -13.08 6.65 -20.29
CA ALA A 58 -14.40 7.23 -20.50
C ALA A 58 -14.39 8.25 -21.66
N LEU A 59 -13.36 9.10 -21.72
CA LEU A 59 -13.18 10.08 -22.80
C LEU A 59 -12.99 9.44 -24.18
N THR A 60 -12.43 8.24 -24.22
CA THR A 60 -12.10 7.52 -25.46
C THR A 60 -13.09 6.41 -25.80
N GLY A 61 -14.13 6.22 -24.99
CA GLY A 61 -15.14 5.19 -25.16
C GLY A 61 -14.61 3.76 -24.98
N ASN A 62 -13.54 3.58 -24.22
CA ASN A 62 -12.89 2.28 -23.98
C ASN A 62 -13.48 1.51 -22.79
N LEU A 63 -14.47 2.03 -22.07
CA LEU A 63 -15.17 1.30 -20.99
C LEU A 63 -16.20 0.31 -21.57
N GLY A 64 -16.45 -0.79 -20.85
CA GLY A 64 -17.47 -1.78 -21.21
C GLY A 64 -17.17 -2.65 -22.43
N ILE A 65 -15.91 -2.69 -22.90
CA ILE A 65 -15.50 -3.52 -24.04
C ILE A 65 -14.33 -4.47 -23.70
N PRO A 66 -14.27 -5.67 -24.29
CA PRO A 66 -13.12 -6.56 -24.13
C PRO A 66 -11.80 -5.89 -24.52
N GLY A 67 -10.80 -5.97 -23.64
CA GLY A 67 -9.49 -5.36 -23.85
C GLY A 67 -9.44 -3.83 -23.71
N GLY A 68 -10.52 -3.19 -23.26
CA GLY A 68 -10.60 -1.76 -22.99
C GLY A 68 -10.57 -1.43 -21.49
N GLY A 69 -10.65 -0.13 -21.16
CA GLY A 69 -10.92 0.32 -19.80
C GLY A 69 -9.69 0.23 -18.90
N PHE A 70 -9.90 -0.27 -17.68
CA PHE A 70 -8.85 -0.56 -16.72
C PHE A 70 -8.60 -2.06 -16.63
N GLY A 71 -7.33 -2.43 -16.80
CA GLY A 71 -6.90 -3.81 -16.63
C GLY A 71 -6.89 -4.24 -15.17
N PRO A 72 -7.04 -5.55 -14.90
CA PRO A 72 -7.02 -6.08 -13.55
C PRO A 72 -5.63 -5.92 -12.92
N ARG A 73 -5.56 -5.40 -11.70
CA ARG A 73 -4.31 -5.24 -10.94
C ARG A 73 -4.50 -5.63 -9.47
N HIS A 74 -3.40 -5.97 -8.79
CA HIS A 74 -3.35 -6.18 -7.34
C HIS A 74 -4.12 -5.09 -6.57
N GLY A 75 -5.21 -5.49 -5.90
CA GLY A 75 -6.09 -4.60 -5.13
C GLY A 75 -7.12 -3.80 -5.96
N ALA A 76 -6.97 -3.74 -7.29
CA ALA A 76 -7.93 -3.07 -8.18
C ALA A 76 -8.84 -4.12 -8.84
N ARG A 77 -10.09 -4.16 -8.39
CA ARG A 77 -11.12 -5.04 -8.95
C ARG A 77 -11.80 -4.34 -10.11
N SER A 78 -11.56 -4.81 -11.33
CA SER A 78 -12.15 -4.24 -12.55
C SER A 78 -13.69 -4.33 -12.61
N HIS A 79 -14.31 -5.08 -11.68
CA HIS A 79 -15.75 -5.30 -11.58
C HIS A 79 -16.40 -4.60 -10.37
N GLY A 80 -15.67 -3.79 -9.60
CA GLY A 80 -16.23 -2.91 -8.56
C GLY A 80 -16.77 -3.59 -7.29
N GLN A 81 -16.68 -4.92 -7.15
CA GLN A 81 -17.30 -5.63 -6.02
C GLN A 81 -16.27 -6.19 -5.03
N GLU A 82 -16.47 -5.90 -3.74
CA GLU A 82 -15.74 -6.51 -2.64
C GLU A 82 -16.35 -7.87 -2.25
N LEU A 83 -15.60 -8.69 -1.51
CA LEU A 83 -16.21 -9.85 -0.85
C LEU A 83 -16.96 -9.35 0.39
N THR A 84 -17.74 -10.23 1.02
CA THR A 84 -18.53 -9.87 2.20
C THR A 84 -17.62 -9.39 3.34
N ASP A 85 -17.92 -8.21 3.87
CA ASP A 85 -17.23 -7.64 5.04
C ASP A 85 -17.83 -8.22 6.32
N ILE A 86 -17.02 -8.94 7.09
CA ILE A 86 -17.42 -9.56 8.37
C ILE A 86 -17.14 -8.67 9.59
N VAL A 87 -16.62 -7.46 9.40
CA VAL A 87 -16.30 -6.51 10.48
C VAL A 87 -17.56 -5.85 11.07
N ALA A 88 -18.73 -6.04 10.44
CA ALA A 88 -20.04 -5.55 10.91
C ALA A 88 -20.01 -4.05 11.27
N ARG A 89 -19.50 -3.22 10.35
CA ARG A 89 -19.28 -1.78 10.57
C ARG A 89 -20.56 -1.03 10.98
N GLU A 90 -21.71 -1.51 10.53
CA GLU A 90 -23.04 -1.00 10.87
C GLU A 90 -23.39 -1.17 12.35
N ARG A 91 -22.73 -2.10 13.05
CA ARG A 91 -22.88 -2.31 14.50
C ARG A 91 -21.95 -1.45 15.34
N ARG A 92 -21.06 -0.69 14.69
CA ARG A 92 -20.13 0.21 15.38
C ARG A 92 -20.95 1.28 16.13
N PRO A 93 -20.84 1.38 17.46
CA PRO A 93 -21.61 2.38 18.21
C PRO A 93 -21.21 3.80 17.79
N PRO A 94 -22.07 4.82 17.97
CA PRO A 94 -21.65 6.20 17.77
C PRO A 94 -20.48 6.55 18.68
N GLY A 95 -19.44 7.19 18.14
CA GLY A 95 -18.26 7.52 18.92
C GLY A 95 -17.22 8.31 18.14
N ARG A 96 -16.23 8.82 18.87
CA ARG A 96 -15.03 9.40 18.27
C ARG A 96 -14.13 8.25 17.82
N TYR A 97 -13.89 8.19 16.52
CA TYR A 97 -13.04 7.18 15.91
C TYR A 97 -11.92 7.86 15.16
N ILE A 98 -10.72 7.28 15.26
CA ILE A 98 -9.56 7.73 14.50
C ILE A 98 -9.86 7.44 13.02
N PRO A 99 -9.82 8.47 12.14
CA PRO A 99 -9.99 8.27 10.71
C PRO A 99 -8.98 7.27 10.18
N ASN A 100 -9.34 6.50 9.15
CA ASN A 100 -8.42 5.59 8.47
C ASN A 100 -7.39 6.38 7.63
N GLN A 101 -6.49 7.08 8.30
CA GLN A 101 -5.38 7.85 7.75
C GLN A 101 -4.14 7.59 8.57
N MET A 102 -3.01 7.35 7.92
CA MET A 102 -1.76 7.05 8.65
C MET A 102 -1.35 8.21 9.55
N SER A 103 -1.48 9.45 9.07
CA SER A 103 -1.22 10.67 9.87
C SER A 103 -2.05 10.73 11.15
N ARG A 104 -3.35 10.43 11.06
CA ARG A 104 -4.26 10.46 12.22
C ARG A 104 -3.98 9.34 13.20
N ILE A 105 -3.61 8.17 12.71
CA ILE A 105 -3.17 7.05 13.57
C ILE A 105 -1.87 7.42 14.28
N THR A 106 -0.88 8.01 13.58
CA THR A 106 0.37 8.49 14.18
C THR A 106 0.13 9.58 15.23
N GLU A 107 -0.73 10.56 14.94
CA GLU A 107 -1.13 11.60 15.88
C GLU A 107 -1.79 11.01 17.14
N ALA A 108 -2.69 10.05 16.96
CA ALA A 108 -3.38 9.38 18.07
C ALA A 108 -2.43 8.55 18.95
N LEU A 109 -1.36 7.97 18.37
CA LEU A 109 -0.29 7.33 19.14
C LEU A 109 0.52 8.35 19.94
N LEU A 110 0.94 9.44 19.32
CA LEU A 110 1.75 10.49 19.97
C LEU A 110 1.00 11.17 21.12
N THR A 111 -0.30 11.41 20.95
CA THR A 111 -1.16 12.06 21.94
C THR A 111 -1.65 11.10 23.03
N GLY A 112 -1.44 9.79 22.89
CA GLY A 112 -1.94 8.78 23.82
C GLY A 112 -3.44 8.52 23.71
N GLU A 113 -4.11 8.94 22.62
CA GLU A 113 -5.49 8.54 22.33
C GLU A 113 -5.58 7.04 22.04
N VAL A 114 -4.57 6.47 21.37
CA VAL A 114 -4.37 5.02 21.27
C VAL A 114 -3.43 4.55 22.37
N ARG A 115 -3.95 3.70 23.26
CA ARG A 115 -3.20 3.14 24.39
C ARG A 115 -2.89 1.65 24.22
N VAL A 116 -3.74 0.93 23.48
CA VAL A 116 -3.61 -0.50 23.26
C VAL A 116 -3.66 -0.77 21.76
N LEU A 117 -2.66 -1.50 21.24
CA LEU A 117 -2.60 -1.93 19.85
C LEU A 117 -2.57 -3.45 19.76
N LEU A 118 -3.42 -3.99 18.87
CA LEU A 118 -3.35 -5.37 18.41
C LEU A 118 -2.89 -5.34 16.94
N LEU A 119 -1.69 -5.84 16.68
CA LEU A 119 -1.06 -5.85 15.37
C LEU A 119 -1.02 -7.28 14.83
N PHE A 120 -1.83 -7.57 13.82
CA PHE A 120 -1.86 -8.86 13.14
C PHE A 120 -1.10 -8.75 11.81
N GLY A 121 0.08 -9.37 11.71
CA GLY A 121 0.94 -9.36 10.52
C GLY A 121 1.37 -7.97 10.06
N THR A 122 1.56 -7.02 11.00
CA THR A 122 1.81 -5.61 10.69
C THR A 122 3.13 -5.14 11.27
N ASP A 123 4.04 -4.71 10.39
CA ASP A 123 5.22 -3.92 10.74
C ASP A 123 4.94 -2.43 10.46
N MET A 124 4.51 -1.69 11.48
CA MET A 124 4.17 -0.28 11.36
C MET A 124 5.38 0.57 10.93
N LEU A 125 6.57 0.29 11.44
CA LEU A 125 7.79 1.05 11.13
C LEU A 125 8.23 0.90 9.66
N SER A 126 7.93 -0.24 9.04
CA SER A 126 8.15 -0.46 7.61
C SER A 126 7.00 0.01 6.72
N SER A 127 5.78 0.07 7.26
CA SER A 127 4.57 0.30 6.47
C SER A 127 4.08 1.75 6.52
N PHE A 128 4.33 2.48 7.60
CA PHE A 128 3.93 3.88 7.77
C PHE A 128 5.04 4.80 7.29
N ALA A 129 4.64 5.98 6.81
CA ALA A 129 5.55 7.10 6.64
C ALA A 129 5.92 7.73 7.99
N GLU A 130 6.91 8.64 8.01
CA GLU A 130 7.45 9.25 9.24
C GLU A 130 7.71 8.25 10.36
N ALA A 131 8.39 7.15 10.02
CA ALA A 131 8.63 6.04 10.95
C ALA A 131 9.33 6.48 12.26
N GLY A 132 10.00 7.64 12.29
CA GLY A 132 10.52 8.26 13.51
C GLY A 132 9.41 8.70 14.48
N GLN A 133 8.39 9.40 13.99
CA GLN A 133 7.22 9.80 14.79
C GLN A 133 6.37 8.60 15.19
N VAL A 134 6.21 7.62 14.29
CA VAL A 134 5.52 6.36 14.61
C VAL A 134 6.23 5.63 15.74
N ALA A 135 7.56 5.51 15.69
CA ALA A 135 8.36 4.92 16.76
C ALA A 135 8.20 5.65 18.10
N GLU A 136 8.15 6.98 18.09
CA GLU A 136 7.88 7.77 19.30
C GLU A 136 6.49 7.49 19.86
N GLY A 137 5.46 7.43 19.00
CA GLY A 137 4.10 7.12 19.40
C GLY A 137 3.95 5.70 19.95
N LEU A 138 4.58 4.71 19.31
CA LEU A 138 4.60 3.33 19.79
C LEU A 138 5.23 3.22 21.18
N ALA A 139 6.33 3.93 21.43
CA ALA A 139 6.99 3.95 22.74
C ALA A 139 6.13 4.53 23.88
N ARG A 140 5.02 5.22 23.55
CA ARG A 140 4.07 5.81 24.51
C ARG A 140 2.86 4.91 24.78
N SER A 141 2.66 3.85 23.99
CA SER A 141 1.52 2.95 24.14
C SER A 141 1.63 2.14 25.44
N GLU A 142 0.50 1.83 26.07
CA GLU A 142 0.45 1.05 27.31
C GLU A 142 0.56 -0.46 27.06
N LEU A 143 0.09 -0.92 25.90
CA LEU A 143 0.17 -2.33 25.49
C LEU A 143 0.23 -2.46 23.96
N ILE A 144 1.26 -3.13 23.46
CA ILE A 144 1.39 -3.53 22.06
C ILE A 144 1.49 -5.04 21.98
N VAL A 145 0.50 -5.66 21.32
CA VAL A 145 0.47 -7.10 21.04
C VAL A 145 0.74 -7.31 19.55
N CYS A 146 1.79 -8.04 19.21
CA CYS A 146 2.13 -8.40 17.84
C CYS A 146 1.88 -9.89 17.60
N HIS A 147 1.03 -10.22 16.64
CA HIS A 147 0.87 -11.56 16.10
C HIS A 147 1.50 -11.62 14.71
N ASP A 148 2.63 -12.31 14.60
CA ASP A 148 3.43 -12.31 13.36
C ASP A 148 4.20 -13.62 13.21
N LEU A 149 4.60 -13.90 11.96
CA LEU A 149 5.43 -15.04 11.59
C LEU A 149 6.90 -14.77 11.90
N PHE A 150 7.32 -13.50 11.79
CA PHE A 150 8.69 -13.07 12.06
C PHE A 150 8.72 -11.95 13.10
N MET A 151 9.82 -11.87 13.83
CA MET A 151 10.08 -10.75 14.73
C MET A 151 10.49 -9.50 13.91
N ASN A 152 9.50 -8.81 13.35
CA ASN A 152 9.66 -7.60 12.55
C ASN A 152 10.16 -6.40 13.38
N ASP A 153 10.55 -5.28 12.75
CA ASP A 153 11.13 -4.10 13.44
C ASP A 153 10.20 -3.55 14.53
N THR A 154 8.90 -3.46 14.25
CA THR A 154 7.89 -3.03 15.22
C THR A 154 7.83 -3.96 16.44
N ALA A 155 7.74 -5.28 16.21
CA ALA A 155 7.68 -6.27 17.27
C ALA A 155 8.97 -6.31 18.11
N ARG A 156 10.15 -6.30 17.45
CA ARG A 156 11.46 -6.32 18.12
C ARG A 156 11.65 -5.18 19.10
N ARG A 157 11.10 -4.00 18.79
CA ARG A 157 11.41 -2.76 19.51
C ARG A 157 10.32 -2.34 20.48
N PHE A 158 9.07 -2.70 20.21
CA PHE A 158 7.92 -2.10 20.89
C PHE A 158 6.86 -3.10 21.37
N ALA A 159 6.89 -4.38 20.97
CA ALA A 159 5.89 -5.32 21.45
C ALA A 159 6.12 -5.67 22.92
N ASP A 160 5.06 -5.58 23.73
CA ASP A 160 5.02 -6.13 25.08
C ASP A 160 4.68 -7.62 25.05
N VAL A 161 3.87 -8.03 24.07
CA VAL A 161 3.45 -9.42 23.87
C VAL A 161 3.64 -9.79 22.41
N VAL A 162 4.31 -10.92 22.17
CA VAL A 162 4.45 -11.51 20.84
C VAL A 162 3.72 -12.85 20.81
N LEU A 163 2.76 -12.97 19.89
CA LEU A 163 1.97 -14.18 19.65
C LEU A 163 2.47 -14.83 18.35
N PRO A 164 3.08 -16.02 18.39
CA PRO A 164 3.64 -16.64 17.19
C PRO A 164 2.51 -17.04 16.22
N SER A 165 2.56 -16.54 14.98
CA SER A 165 1.57 -16.88 13.96
C SER A 165 1.93 -18.14 13.18
N THR A 166 0.90 -18.80 12.66
CA THR A 166 1.01 -19.80 11.59
C THR A 166 1.41 -19.15 10.27
N ALA A 167 2.10 -19.90 9.42
CA ALA A 167 2.26 -19.59 8.01
C ALA A 167 1.04 -20.08 7.20
N TRP A 168 0.84 -19.54 5.99
CA TRP A 168 -0.29 -19.88 5.12
C TRP A 168 -0.41 -21.36 4.71
N LEU A 169 0.64 -22.16 4.89
CA LEU A 169 0.65 -23.61 4.65
C LEU A 169 0.25 -24.43 5.89
N GLU A 170 0.12 -23.80 7.04
CA GLU A 170 -0.11 -24.44 8.35
C GLU A 170 -1.55 -24.27 8.83
N GLU A 171 -2.37 -23.54 8.09
CA GLU A 171 -3.75 -23.23 8.46
C GLU A 171 -4.70 -23.28 7.26
N LEU A 172 -5.98 -23.45 7.56
CA LEU A 172 -7.03 -23.29 6.58
C LEU A 172 -7.13 -21.83 6.14
N GLY A 173 -7.13 -21.59 4.83
CA GLY A 173 -7.34 -20.27 4.27
C GLY A 173 -8.01 -20.30 2.90
N CYS A 174 -8.31 -19.12 2.38
CA CYS A 174 -8.75 -18.97 1.00
C CYS A 174 -8.08 -17.75 0.38
N LYS A 175 -7.60 -17.90 -0.86
CA LYS A 175 -7.03 -16.81 -1.65
C LYS A 175 -7.91 -16.52 -2.85
N SER A 176 -8.37 -15.28 -2.96
CA SER A 176 -8.95 -14.77 -4.20
C SER A 176 -7.88 -14.15 -5.09
N THR A 177 -7.88 -14.49 -6.36
CA THR A 177 -7.23 -13.70 -7.42
C THR A 177 -8.29 -12.86 -8.14
N ASN A 178 -7.91 -12.20 -9.24
CA ASN A 178 -8.85 -11.42 -10.04
C ASN A 178 -9.87 -12.27 -10.82
N THR A 179 -9.71 -13.59 -10.86
CA THR A 179 -10.60 -14.46 -11.65
C THR A 179 -10.98 -15.76 -10.95
N HIS A 180 -10.30 -16.15 -9.87
CA HIS A 180 -10.52 -17.45 -9.21
C HIS A 180 -10.38 -17.35 -7.69
N LEU A 181 -11.05 -18.26 -7.01
CA LEU A 181 -10.81 -18.65 -5.62
C LEU A 181 -9.92 -19.88 -5.57
N TYR A 182 -9.03 -19.90 -4.60
CA TYR A 182 -8.17 -21.02 -4.26
C TYR A 182 -8.36 -21.35 -2.78
N LEU A 183 -8.81 -22.55 -2.49
CA LEU A 183 -8.81 -23.10 -1.14
C LEU A 183 -7.37 -23.46 -0.77
N MET A 184 -6.94 -23.00 0.39
CA MET A 184 -5.61 -23.26 0.93
C MET A 184 -5.80 -24.18 2.14
N GLU A 185 -5.68 -25.49 1.92
CA GLU A 185 -5.69 -26.46 3.00
C GLU A 185 -4.37 -26.42 3.77
N GLY A 186 -4.42 -26.71 5.07
CA GLY A 186 -3.22 -26.94 5.86
C GLY A 186 -2.44 -28.13 5.29
N ALA A 187 -1.23 -27.86 4.81
CA ALA A 187 -0.32 -28.84 4.24
C ALA A 187 0.80 -29.24 5.23
N LEU A 188 1.00 -28.43 6.28
CA LEU A 188 2.01 -28.60 7.31
C LEU A 188 1.35 -28.49 8.68
N GLU A 189 1.94 -29.18 9.67
CA GLU A 189 1.54 -29.00 11.07
C GLU A 189 2.12 -27.68 11.61
N PRO A 190 1.33 -26.85 12.31
CA PRO A 190 1.82 -25.65 12.98
C PRO A 190 2.99 -25.96 13.92
N PRO A 191 4.17 -25.32 13.76
CA PRO A 191 5.31 -25.58 14.61
C PRO A 191 5.13 -24.98 16.01
N GLY A 192 5.55 -25.71 17.04
CA GLY A 192 5.59 -25.25 18.42
C GLY A 192 4.23 -24.77 18.93
N GLU A 193 4.17 -23.52 19.40
CA GLU A 193 2.96 -22.90 19.97
C GLU A 193 2.28 -21.91 19.01
N THR A 194 2.61 -21.96 17.72
CA THR A 194 1.98 -21.10 16.71
C THR A 194 0.47 -21.30 16.66
N ARG A 195 -0.27 -20.20 16.45
CA ARG A 195 -1.73 -20.25 16.33
C ARG A 195 -2.23 -19.33 15.22
N ALA A 196 -3.27 -19.79 14.53
CA ALA A 196 -4.01 -19.05 13.52
C ALA A 196 -4.75 -17.84 14.13
N LEU A 197 -4.95 -16.80 13.32
CA LEU A 197 -5.67 -15.59 13.75
C LEU A 197 -7.10 -15.89 14.29
N PRO A 198 -7.92 -16.76 13.66
CA PRO A 198 -9.23 -17.15 14.19
C PRO A 198 -9.19 -17.67 15.63
N PHE A 199 -8.18 -18.47 16.00
CA PHE A 199 -8.00 -18.98 17.35
C PHE A 199 -7.77 -17.84 18.35
N ILE A 200 -6.93 -16.86 17.99
CA ILE A 200 -6.64 -15.69 18.83
C ILE A 200 -7.90 -14.84 19.00
N LEU A 201 -8.63 -14.55 17.93
CA LEU A 201 -9.85 -13.73 17.97
C LEU A 201 -10.96 -14.39 18.79
N LYS A 202 -11.23 -15.68 18.58
CA LYS A 202 -12.21 -16.46 19.38
C LYS A 202 -11.83 -16.46 20.86
N GLY A 203 -10.56 -16.75 21.16
CA GLY A 203 -10.04 -16.80 22.53
C GLY A 203 -10.08 -15.45 23.25
N LEU A 204 -9.84 -14.35 22.52
CA LEU A 204 -9.90 -13.00 23.04
C LEU A 204 -11.34 -12.56 23.29
N ALA A 205 -12.25 -12.81 22.35
CA ALA A 205 -13.67 -12.49 22.49
C ALA A 205 -14.27 -13.13 23.75
N GLY A 206 -13.99 -14.41 24.00
CA GLY A 206 -14.45 -15.10 25.20
C GLY A 206 -13.87 -14.54 26.50
N ARG A 207 -12.58 -14.19 26.53
CA ARG A 207 -11.93 -13.62 27.72
C ARG A 207 -12.38 -12.20 28.05
N LEU A 208 -12.72 -11.41 27.01
CA LEU A 208 -13.31 -10.09 27.17
C LEU A 208 -14.79 -10.13 27.54
N GLY A 209 -15.42 -11.31 27.56
CA GLY A 209 -16.85 -11.45 27.81
C GLY A 209 -17.73 -10.82 26.73
N LEU A 210 -17.23 -10.75 25.49
CA LEU A 210 -18.02 -10.30 24.35
C LEU A 210 -19.16 -11.29 24.10
N PRO A 211 -20.33 -10.81 23.64
CA PRO A 211 -21.47 -11.68 23.49
C PRO A 211 -21.23 -12.67 22.33
N PRO A 212 -21.82 -13.90 22.37
CA PRO A 212 -21.51 -14.96 21.41
C PRO A 212 -21.70 -14.57 19.94
N GLU A 213 -22.62 -13.65 19.65
CA GLU A 213 -22.87 -13.12 18.30
C GLU A 213 -21.73 -12.26 17.74
N PHE A 214 -20.77 -11.83 18.56
CA PHE A 214 -19.58 -11.10 18.09
C PHE A 214 -18.63 -12.01 17.31
N TYR A 215 -18.46 -13.25 17.78
CA TYR A 215 -17.70 -14.30 17.11
C TYR A 215 -18.55 -15.57 17.07
N PRO A 216 -19.51 -15.68 16.13
CA PRO A 216 -20.52 -16.73 16.14
C PRO A 216 -20.01 -18.08 15.60
N TRP A 217 -18.74 -18.16 15.19
CA TRP A 217 -18.22 -19.33 14.49
C TRP A 217 -17.58 -20.34 15.43
N GLU A 218 -18.12 -21.56 15.42
CA GLU A 218 -17.56 -22.65 16.21
C GLU A 218 -16.38 -23.36 15.54
N ARG A 219 -16.37 -23.36 14.20
CA ARG A 219 -15.36 -24.03 13.37
C ARG A 219 -14.59 -23.01 12.53
N ASP A 220 -13.36 -23.37 12.16
CA ASP A 220 -12.46 -22.50 11.41
C ASP A 220 -12.96 -22.17 10.00
N GLU A 221 -13.84 -23.00 9.41
CA GLU A 221 -14.47 -22.68 8.13
C GLU A 221 -15.42 -21.50 8.20
N GLY A 222 -16.04 -21.26 9.37
CA GLY A 222 -17.13 -20.30 9.52
C GLY A 222 -16.81 -18.87 9.07
N PRO A 223 -15.71 -18.26 9.55
CA PRO A 223 -15.31 -16.92 9.09
C PRO A 223 -15.01 -16.87 7.59
N ILE A 224 -14.41 -17.94 7.03
CA ILE A 224 -14.09 -18.03 5.61
C ILE A 224 -15.38 -18.13 4.79
N ASP A 225 -16.31 -19.00 5.18
CA ASP A 225 -17.62 -19.16 4.54
C ASP A 225 -18.39 -17.83 4.54
N ALA A 226 -18.35 -17.08 5.65
CA ALA A 226 -19.00 -15.78 5.75
C ALA A 226 -18.40 -14.73 4.79
N ILE A 227 -17.07 -14.70 4.63
CA ILE A 227 -16.39 -13.82 3.65
C ILE A 227 -16.73 -14.24 2.21
N LEU A 228 -16.78 -15.56 1.97
CA LEU A 228 -17.04 -16.12 0.65
C LEU A 228 -18.51 -16.07 0.25
N ASP A 229 -19.44 -15.82 1.17
CA ASP A 229 -20.87 -15.71 0.88
C ASP A 229 -21.19 -14.42 0.09
N HIS A 230 -20.89 -14.44 -1.20
CA HIS A 230 -21.04 -13.32 -2.11
C HIS A 230 -21.44 -13.79 -3.52
N PRO A 231 -22.27 -13.06 -4.28
CA PRO A 231 -22.69 -13.48 -5.62
C PRO A 231 -21.53 -13.74 -6.58
N SER A 232 -20.46 -12.96 -6.49
CA SER A 232 -19.26 -13.13 -7.35
C SER A 232 -18.49 -14.43 -7.11
N THR A 233 -18.74 -15.13 -6.00
CA THR A 233 -18.14 -16.44 -5.70
C THR A 233 -19.12 -17.59 -5.99
N GLY A 234 -20.36 -17.26 -6.35
CA GLY A 234 -21.48 -18.19 -6.36
C GLY A 234 -21.82 -18.69 -4.95
N HIS A 235 -21.73 -17.81 -3.93
CA HIS A 235 -21.95 -18.15 -2.53
C HIS A 235 -21.10 -19.36 -2.09
N ALA A 236 -19.79 -19.27 -2.36
CA ALA A 236 -18.86 -20.35 -2.08
C ALA A 236 -18.75 -20.65 -0.58
N THR A 237 -18.54 -21.93 -0.27
CA THR A 237 -18.13 -22.41 1.05
C THR A 237 -16.85 -23.22 0.93
N VAL A 238 -16.10 -23.36 2.02
CA VAL A 238 -14.93 -24.24 2.12
C VAL A 238 -15.29 -25.66 1.68
N ALA A 239 -16.44 -26.19 2.12
CA ALA A 239 -16.89 -27.52 1.75
C ALA A 239 -17.14 -27.66 0.24
N ALA A 240 -17.76 -26.67 -0.39
CA ALA A 240 -18.01 -26.68 -1.82
C ALA A 240 -16.72 -26.55 -2.63
N LEU A 241 -15.82 -25.63 -2.24
CA LEU A 241 -14.50 -25.51 -2.87
C LEU A 241 -13.70 -26.80 -2.76
N ARG A 242 -13.72 -27.47 -1.60
CA ARG A 242 -13.06 -28.76 -1.40
C ARG A 242 -13.61 -29.84 -2.33
N ALA A 243 -14.94 -29.92 -2.49
CA ALA A 243 -15.57 -30.85 -3.41
C ALA A 243 -15.22 -30.60 -4.89
N GLU A 244 -14.88 -29.34 -5.23
CA GLU A 244 -14.48 -28.90 -6.57
C GLU A 244 -12.97 -29.01 -6.83
N GLY A 245 -12.20 -29.60 -5.92
CA GLY A 245 -10.75 -29.72 -6.06
C GLY A 245 -9.98 -28.43 -5.67
N GLY A 246 -10.62 -27.54 -4.93
CA GLY A 246 -10.00 -26.37 -4.29
C GLY A 246 -9.84 -25.15 -5.20
N ILE A 247 -10.35 -25.17 -6.43
CA ILE A 247 -10.22 -24.06 -7.38
C ILE A 247 -11.58 -23.78 -8.02
N ARG A 248 -12.04 -22.52 -7.93
CA ARG A 248 -13.32 -22.08 -8.53
C ARG A 248 -13.16 -20.76 -9.27
N PRO A 249 -13.63 -20.63 -10.53
CA PRO A 249 -13.70 -19.34 -11.19
C PRO A 249 -14.73 -18.42 -10.51
N LEU A 250 -14.41 -17.15 -10.38
CA LEU A 250 -15.34 -16.12 -9.92
C LEU A 250 -16.43 -15.89 -10.98
N ALA A 251 -17.67 -15.69 -10.52
CA ALA A 251 -18.83 -15.31 -11.33
C ALA A 251 -18.80 -13.81 -11.66
N ILE A 252 -17.76 -13.38 -12.39
CA ILE A 252 -17.51 -11.98 -12.77
C ILE A 252 -17.24 -11.86 -14.26
N SER A 253 -17.52 -10.69 -14.82
CA SER A 253 -17.15 -10.37 -16.20
C SER A 253 -15.64 -10.16 -16.33
N HIS A 254 -15.06 -10.66 -17.43
CA HIS A 254 -13.69 -10.30 -17.83
C HIS A 254 -13.61 -8.88 -18.46
N VAL A 255 -14.77 -8.27 -18.72
CA VAL A 255 -14.90 -6.88 -19.18
C VAL A 255 -15.22 -6.00 -17.99
N ALA A 256 -14.40 -4.98 -17.76
CA ALA A 256 -14.64 -3.98 -16.70
C ALA A 256 -15.88 -3.14 -17.03
N TYR A 257 -16.78 -2.98 -16.05
CA TYR A 257 -18.03 -2.22 -16.19
C TYR A 257 -18.81 -2.59 -17.48
N PRO A 258 -19.19 -3.86 -17.70
CA PRO A 258 -19.76 -4.34 -18.95
C PRO A 258 -21.14 -3.72 -19.25
N ASP A 259 -21.86 -3.33 -18.22
CA ASP A 259 -23.17 -2.68 -18.25
C ASP A 259 -23.10 -1.15 -18.11
N LEU A 260 -21.89 -0.60 -17.94
CA LEU A 260 -21.65 0.81 -17.64
C LEU A 260 -22.43 1.29 -16.39
N ALA A 261 -22.69 0.41 -15.43
CA ALA A 261 -23.23 0.78 -14.13
C ALA A 261 -22.09 1.21 -13.20
N PHE A 262 -22.15 2.45 -12.70
CA PHE A 262 -21.14 3.00 -11.80
C PHE A 262 -21.76 3.31 -10.44
N ASP A 263 -21.02 3.04 -9.36
CA ASP A 263 -21.45 3.32 -7.96
C ASP A 263 -21.39 4.81 -7.60
N THR A 264 -21.17 5.68 -8.59
CA THR A 264 -21.21 7.12 -8.39
C THR A 264 -22.65 7.59 -8.19
N PRO A 265 -22.88 8.69 -7.45
CA PRO A 265 -24.22 9.26 -7.28
C PRO A 265 -24.96 9.53 -8.59
N SER A 266 -24.23 9.90 -9.65
CA SER A 266 -24.81 10.15 -10.97
C SER A 266 -25.07 8.89 -11.82
N GLY A 267 -24.61 7.71 -11.38
CA GLY A 267 -24.62 6.47 -12.17
C GLY A 267 -23.73 6.54 -13.42
N LYS A 268 -22.77 7.48 -13.47
CA LYS A 268 -21.89 7.77 -14.61
C LYS A 268 -20.45 7.94 -14.16
N VAL A 269 -19.51 7.96 -15.11
CA VAL A 269 -18.15 8.45 -14.82
C VAL A 269 -18.20 9.94 -14.51
N GLU A 270 -17.84 10.30 -13.28
CA GLU A 270 -17.83 11.69 -12.80
C GLU A 270 -16.48 12.36 -13.11
N PHE A 271 -16.40 13.05 -14.25
CA PHE A 271 -15.27 13.94 -14.54
C PHE A 271 -15.17 15.07 -13.53
N TYR A 272 -16.33 15.69 -13.24
CA TYR A 272 -16.52 16.68 -12.20
C TYR A 272 -17.21 16.00 -11.01
N SER A 273 -16.62 16.11 -9.82
CA SER A 273 -17.17 15.52 -8.59
C SER A 273 -17.66 16.61 -7.63
N GLU A 274 -18.97 16.70 -7.46
CA GLU A 274 -19.60 17.56 -6.45
C GLU A 274 -19.23 17.14 -5.04
N ARG A 275 -19.13 15.81 -4.81
CA ARG A 275 -18.66 15.22 -3.57
C ARG A 275 -17.25 15.70 -3.19
N ALA A 276 -16.33 15.76 -4.15
CA ALA A 276 -14.99 16.30 -3.91
C ALA A 276 -15.04 17.78 -3.52
N ALA A 277 -15.82 18.61 -4.24
CA ALA A 277 -15.98 20.03 -3.91
C ALA A 277 -16.56 20.24 -2.50
N ALA A 278 -17.53 19.42 -2.09
CA ALA A 278 -18.18 19.53 -0.78
C ALA A 278 -17.22 19.31 0.41
N VAL A 279 -16.12 18.57 0.19
CA VAL A 279 -15.07 18.34 1.20
C VAL A 279 -13.82 19.18 0.97
N GLY A 280 -13.89 20.21 0.12
CA GLY A 280 -12.78 21.14 -0.14
C GLY A 280 -11.70 20.60 -1.09
N LEU A 281 -11.95 19.50 -1.80
CA LEU A 281 -11.06 18.98 -2.84
C LEU A 281 -11.40 19.57 -4.22
N PRO A 282 -10.43 19.67 -5.15
CA PRO A 282 -10.70 20.08 -6.53
C PRO A 282 -11.76 19.18 -7.20
N PRO A 283 -12.84 19.75 -7.78
CA PRO A 283 -13.89 18.96 -8.40
C PRO A 283 -13.46 18.31 -9.72
N LEU A 284 -12.50 18.91 -10.44
CA LEU A 284 -11.81 18.30 -11.57
C LEU A 284 -10.41 17.84 -11.13
N PRO A 285 -9.84 16.80 -11.76
CA PRO A 285 -8.44 16.45 -11.54
C PRO A 285 -7.53 17.65 -11.78
N ALA A 286 -6.70 17.96 -10.80
CA ALA A 286 -5.72 19.05 -10.85
C ALA A 286 -4.29 18.51 -10.82
N PHE A 287 -3.33 19.33 -11.22
CA PHE A 287 -1.92 19.04 -11.05
C PHE A 287 -1.35 20.04 -10.06
N ASP A 288 -0.74 19.52 -9.00
CA ASP A 288 0.14 20.27 -8.10
C ASP A 288 1.58 19.77 -8.28
N GLY A 289 2.55 20.64 -8.05
CA GLY A 289 3.98 20.34 -8.24
C GLY A 289 4.56 19.39 -7.19
N LEU A 290 5.87 19.16 -7.25
CA LEU A 290 6.60 18.65 -6.09
C LEU A 290 6.62 19.73 -4.99
N PRO A 291 6.67 19.33 -3.71
CA PRO A 291 6.82 20.29 -2.62
C PRO A 291 8.17 21.01 -2.75
N ASP A 292 8.17 22.31 -2.44
CA ASP A 292 9.40 23.08 -2.32
C ASP A 292 10.25 22.49 -1.17
N SER A 293 11.54 22.29 -1.41
CA SER A 293 12.44 21.69 -0.42
C SER A 293 13.87 22.22 -0.57
N PRO A 294 14.60 22.42 0.55
CA PRO A 294 16.04 22.68 0.49
C PRO A 294 16.83 21.45 0.02
N TYR A 295 16.20 20.27 -0.05
CA TYR A 295 16.79 19.03 -0.50
C TYR A 295 16.49 18.82 -2.00
N PRO A 296 17.51 18.64 -2.86
CA PRO A 296 17.31 18.75 -4.31
C PRO A 296 16.83 17.47 -5.01
N LEU A 297 16.90 16.30 -4.36
CA LEU A 297 16.62 15.02 -5.01
C LEU A 297 15.26 14.47 -4.59
N ALA A 298 14.39 14.18 -5.56
CA ALA A 298 13.14 13.47 -5.31
C ALA A 298 13.43 12.00 -5.03
N PHE A 299 13.18 11.56 -3.79
CA PHE A 299 13.36 10.16 -3.39
C PHE A 299 12.11 9.35 -3.71
N ARG A 300 12.31 8.28 -4.49
CA ARG A 300 11.27 7.37 -4.94
C ARG A 300 11.53 5.97 -4.42
N GLN A 301 10.43 5.27 -4.14
CA GLN A 301 10.47 3.90 -3.68
C GLN A 301 9.66 2.99 -4.57
N GLY A 302 10.00 1.70 -4.60
CA GLY A 302 9.23 0.71 -5.33
C GLY A 302 9.61 -0.71 -4.93
N ARG A 303 9.05 -1.70 -5.63
CA ARG A 303 9.37 -3.11 -5.36
C ARG A 303 10.38 -3.63 -6.38
N THR A 304 11.16 -4.62 -5.96
CA THR A 304 11.97 -5.47 -6.85
C THR A 304 11.31 -6.85 -6.97
N LEU A 305 11.77 -7.67 -7.92
CA LEU A 305 11.26 -9.04 -8.06
C LEU A 305 11.55 -9.92 -6.84
N THR A 306 12.60 -9.58 -6.08
CA THR A 306 13.08 -10.37 -4.94
C THR A 306 12.48 -9.94 -3.62
N GLN A 307 11.75 -8.82 -3.56
CA GLN A 307 11.27 -8.25 -2.30
C GLN A 307 9.84 -7.76 -2.38
N PHE A 308 9.09 -8.02 -1.31
CA PHE A 308 7.71 -7.63 -1.15
C PHE A 308 7.55 -6.88 0.18
N HIS A 309 7.67 -5.56 0.16
CA HIS A 309 7.66 -4.73 1.38
C HIS A 309 8.70 -5.22 2.42
N GLY A 310 8.38 -5.11 3.71
CA GLY A 310 9.19 -5.65 4.81
C GLY A 310 8.97 -7.15 5.08
N PHE A 311 8.29 -7.91 4.19
CA PHE A 311 8.08 -9.36 4.41
C PHE A 311 9.40 -10.10 4.60
N TYR A 312 9.33 -11.24 5.31
CA TYR A 312 10.48 -12.07 5.64
C TYR A 312 11.59 -11.29 6.36
N ASP A 313 11.21 -10.44 7.31
CA ASP A 313 12.10 -9.55 8.06
C ASP A 313 13.00 -8.73 7.11
N HIS A 314 12.37 -7.85 6.32
CA HIS A 314 13.04 -7.02 5.30
C HIS A 314 13.80 -7.82 4.23
N GLY A 315 13.34 -9.05 3.97
CA GLY A 315 13.97 -9.99 3.05
C GLY A 315 15.19 -10.71 3.60
N ARG A 316 15.44 -10.63 4.92
CA ARG A 316 16.64 -11.18 5.58
C ARG A 316 16.42 -12.58 6.15
N ALA A 317 15.18 -12.96 6.45
CA ALA A 317 14.87 -14.27 7.04
C ALA A 317 15.06 -15.45 6.06
N LEU A 318 14.95 -15.21 4.75
CA LEU A 318 15.14 -16.24 3.71
C LEU A 318 16.54 -16.13 3.09
N PRO A 319 17.40 -17.16 3.20
CA PRO A 319 18.78 -17.10 2.70
C PRO A 319 18.91 -16.77 1.21
N THR A 320 17.98 -17.24 0.39
CA THR A 320 17.96 -16.98 -1.06
C THR A 320 17.69 -15.51 -1.36
N LEU A 321 16.74 -14.88 -0.66
CA LEU A 321 16.42 -13.46 -0.80
C LEU A 321 17.52 -12.59 -0.22
N ALA A 322 18.03 -12.93 0.97
CA ALA A 322 19.08 -12.21 1.66
C ALA A 322 20.39 -12.14 0.84
N ARG A 323 20.69 -13.18 0.04
CA ARG A 323 21.84 -13.21 -0.87
C ARG A 323 21.65 -12.35 -2.12
N LEU A 324 20.43 -12.28 -2.65
CA LEU A 324 20.12 -11.47 -3.84
C LEU A 324 20.04 -9.98 -3.53
N ASP A 325 19.76 -9.63 -2.27
CA ASP A 325 19.62 -8.25 -1.81
C ASP A 325 20.33 -8.03 -0.46
N PRO A 326 21.68 -8.01 -0.49
CA PRO A 326 22.49 -8.07 0.73
C PRO A 326 22.46 -6.77 1.55
N GLU A 327 22.29 -5.62 0.89
CA GLU A 327 22.32 -4.30 1.53
C GLU A 327 21.55 -3.26 0.72
N PRO A 328 21.12 -2.15 1.33
CA PRO A 328 20.40 -1.09 0.64
C PRO A 328 21.25 -0.42 -0.45
N ARG A 329 20.71 -0.32 -1.66
CA ARG A 329 21.34 0.37 -2.80
C ARG A 329 20.44 1.48 -3.34
N LEU A 330 20.92 2.71 -3.32
CA LEU A 330 20.24 3.86 -3.90
C LEU A 330 20.67 4.04 -5.36
N TRP A 331 19.71 3.96 -6.27
CA TRP A 331 19.90 4.30 -7.68
C TRP A 331 20.04 5.81 -7.79
N ILE A 332 21.13 6.26 -8.41
CA ILE A 332 21.43 7.67 -8.64
C ILE A 332 21.99 7.86 -10.05
N SER A 333 21.62 8.96 -10.70
CA SER A 333 22.07 9.26 -12.06
C SER A 333 23.60 9.54 -12.07
N PRO A 334 24.32 9.27 -13.17
CA PRO A 334 25.74 9.63 -13.28
C PRO A 334 26.00 11.12 -13.05
N THR A 335 25.09 11.98 -13.51
CA THR A 335 25.16 13.43 -13.32
C THR A 335 25.07 13.82 -11.84
N ASP A 336 24.09 13.29 -11.11
CA ASP A 336 23.91 13.60 -9.69
C ASP A 336 25.03 13.02 -8.83
N ALA A 337 25.53 11.83 -9.18
CA ALA A 337 26.65 11.20 -8.51
C ALA A 337 27.94 12.01 -8.69
N ALA A 338 28.23 12.45 -9.93
CA ALA A 338 29.40 13.27 -10.23
C ALA A 338 29.35 14.63 -9.52
N ALA A 339 28.19 15.29 -9.50
CA ALA A 339 28.00 16.57 -8.81
C ALA A 339 28.26 16.48 -7.29
N ARG A 340 28.17 15.27 -6.71
CA ARG A 340 28.36 14.98 -5.29
C ARG A 340 29.68 14.25 -4.98
N GLY A 341 30.51 13.99 -5.99
CA GLY A 341 31.75 13.23 -5.83
C GLY A 341 31.55 11.78 -5.36
N LEU A 342 30.42 11.16 -5.72
CA LEU A 342 30.06 9.81 -5.31
C LEU A 342 30.57 8.78 -6.32
N ALA A 343 31.19 7.71 -5.81
CA ALA A 343 31.61 6.57 -6.62
C ALA A 343 30.54 5.47 -6.61
N ASP A 344 30.45 4.70 -7.71
CA ASP A 344 29.59 3.51 -7.75
C ASP A 344 30.01 2.49 -6.67
N GLY A 345 29.02 1.91 -5.99
CA GLY A 345 29.22 1.02 -4.85
C GLY A 345 29.73 1.70 -3.56
N GLY A 346 30.02 3.01 -3.60
CA GLY A 346 30.51 3.76 -2.45
C GLY A 346 29.45 3.87 -1.33
N PRO A 347 29.88 3.91 -0.05
CA PRO A 347 28.97 4.12 1.07
C PRO A 347 28.43 5.55 1.05
N ILE A 348 27.12 5.69 1.21
CA ILE A 348 26.41 6.97 1.20
C ILE A 348 25.46 7.09 2.39
N ARG A 349 25.22 8.34 2.78
CA ARG A 349 24.07 8.73 3.60
C ARG A 349 23.03 9.41 2.72
N VAL A 350 21.78 9.05 2.92
CA VAL A 350 20.60 9.67 2.31
C VAL A 350 19.86 10.36 3.45
N TYR A 351 19.60 11.65 3.35
CA TYR A 351 19.10 12.39 4.50
C TYR A 351 18.20 13.56 4.12
N ASN A 352 17.35 13.94 5.07
CA ASN A 352 16.59 15.17 5.08
C ASN A 352 16.37 15.64 6.52
N GLU A 353 15.46 16.58 6.75
CA GLU A 353 15.15 17.14 8.06
C GLU A 353 14.55 16.11 9.04
N ARG A 354 13.96 15.03 8.52
CA ARG A 354 13.33 13.97 9.34
C ARG A 354 14.33 12.90 9.79
N GLY A 355 15.45 12.76 9.10
CA GLY A 355 16.49 11.82 9.51
C GLY A 355 17.45 11.42 8.41
N GLU A 356 18.16 10.33 8.66
CA GLU A 356 19.14 9.75 7.75
C GLU A 356 18.97 8.25 7.58
N PHE A 357 19.44 7.75 6.44
CA PHE A 357 19.48 6.34 6.09
C PHE A 357 20.81 6.03 5.39
N ARG A 358 21.43 4.89 5.72
CA ARG A 358 22.71 4.47 5.12
C ARG A 358 22.48 3.46 4.01
N ALA A 359 23.18 3.65 2.90
CA ALA A 359 23.09 2.79 1.73
C ALA A 359 24.42 2.76 0.96
N ARG A 360 24.45 2.04 -0.16
CA ARG A 360 25.46 2.19 -1.20
C ARG A 360 24.90 2.89 -2.43
N ALA A 361 25.72 3.67 -3.11
CA ALA A 361 25.38 4.19 -4.42
C ALA A 361 25.33 3.06 -5.46
N LEU A 362 24.28 3.05 -6.28
CA LEU A 362 24.27 2.39 -7.58
C LEU A 362 24.16 3.48 -8.63
N VAL A 363 25.28 3.81 -9.27
CA VAL A 363 25.31 4.83 -10.32
C VAL A 363 24.79 4.22 -11.62
N THR A 364 23.67 4.72 -12.14
CA THR A 364 22.99 4.10 -13.28
C THR A 364 22.21 5.12 -14.12
N ASP A 365 22.18 4.89 -15.43
CA ASP A 365 21.38 5.64 -16.41
C ASP A 365 19.88 5.30 -16.38
N ARG A 366 19.46 4.38 -15.52
CA ARG A 366 18.07 3.95 -15.36
C ARG A 366 17.19 4.89 -14.54
N ILE A 367 17.75 5.98 -14.03
CA ILE A 367 17.06 7.00 -13.25
C ILE A 367 17.44 8.39 -13.79
N PRO A 368 16.48 9.31 -13.99
CA PRO A 368 16.79 10.66 -14.46
C PRO A 368 17.52 11.47 -13.39
N ALA A 369 18.25 12.51 -13.81
CA ALA A 369 18.86 13.45 -12.87
C ALA A 369 17.79 14.19 -12.04
N GLY A 370 18.11 14.49 -10.78
CA GLY A 370 17.18 15.09 -9.83
C GLY A 370 16.24 14.10 -9.13
N ALA A 371 16.34 12.80 -9.46
CA ALA A 371 15.59 11.74 -8.79
C ALA A 371 16.52 10.61 -8.35
N VAL A 372 16.19 10.01 -7.21
CA VAL A 372 16.88 8.81 -6.70
C VAL A 372 15.84 7.76 -6.34
N TRP A 373 16.21 6.49 -6.47
CA TRP A 373 15.27 5.38 -6.23
C TRP A 373 15.89 4.28 -5.40
N MET A 374 15.10 3.68 -4.52
CA MET A 374 15.48 2.46 -3.82
C MET A 374 14.27 1.56 -3.65
N ARG A 375 14.48 0.26 -3.45
CA ARG A 375 13.37 -0.60 -3.06
C ARG A 375 12.77 -0.18 -1.71
N ASP A 376 11.47 -0.41 -1.53
CA ASP A 376 10.80 -0.25 -0.26
C ASP A 376 11.17 -1.38 0.72
N GLY A 377 10.69 -1.26 1.96
CA GLY A 377 10.77 -2.34 2.94
C GLY A 377 12.13 -2.53 3.60
N TRP A 378 13.07 -1.59 3.49
CA TRP A 378 14.27 -1.59 4.33
C TRP A 378 13.96 -1.01 5.72
N GLU A 379 14.51 -1.64 6.77
CA GLU A 379 14.39 -1.16 8.15
C GLU A 379 14.87 0.29 8.27
N GLY A 380 14.05 1.17 8.85
CA GLY A 380 14.38 2.58 9.06
C GLY A 380 14.25 3.50 7.83
N LEU A 381 13.96 2.97 6.63
CA LEU A 381 13.89 3.78 5.41
C LEU A 381 12.79 4.85 5.46
N ASN A 382 11.62 4.50 6.00
CA ASN A 382 10.47 5.41 6.05
C ASN A 382 10.62 6.54 7.09
N ARG A 383 11.77 6.67 7.76
CA ARG A 383 12.10 7.91 8.49
C ARG A 383 12.23 9.09 7.53
N LEU A 384 12.64 8.84 6.28
CA LEU A 384 12.81 9.90 5.27
C LEU A 384 11.48 10.36 4.65
N THR A 385 10.43 9.54 4.69
CA THR A 385 9.16 9.77 3.97
C THR A 385 8.21 10.64 4.78
N ALA A 386 7.49 11.55 4.12
CA ALA A 386 6.49 12.42 4.74
C ALA A 386 5.16 11.70 5.01
N GLY A 387 4.54 12.02 6.15
CA GLY A 387 3.35 11.36 6.67
C GLY A 387 2.07 12.19 6.52
N GLY A 388 2.17 13.40 5.96
CA GLY A 388 1.06 14.33 5.85
C GLY A 388 -0.16 13.74 5.09
N PRO A 389 -1.38 14.10 5.50
CA PRO A 389 -2.59 13.65 4.82
C PRO A 389 -2.64 14.21 3.39
N CYS A 390 -2.95 13.37 2.40
CA CYS A 390 -3.12 13.81 1.00
C CYS A 390 -4.54 14.31 0.71
N ILE A 391 -5.49 13.97 1.58
CA ILE A 391 -6.90 14.32 1.47
C ILE A 391 -7.48 14.63 2.86
N PRO A 392 -8.53 15.47 2.95
CA PRO A 392 -9.24 15.71 4.20
C PRO A 392 -9.85 14.43 4.77
N ASP A 393 -9.99 14.36 6.11
CA ASP A 393 -10.58 13.19 6.79
C ASP A 393 -11.99 12.86 6.27
N ALA A 394 -12.82 13.88 6.03
CA ALA A 394 -14.15 13.70 5.47
C ALA A 394 -14.16 13.03 4.08
N ALA A 395 -13.09 13.19 3.30
CA ALA A 395 -12.96 12.54 2.00
C ALA A 395 -12.67 11.03 2.14
N VAL A 396 -11.97 10.63 3.20
CA VAL A 396 -11.61 9.23 3.45
C VAL A 396 -12.85 8.36 3.65
N ASP A 397 -13.77 8.84 4.48
CA ASP A 397 -15.03 8.17 4.75
C ASP A 397 -15.96 8.19 3.51
N MET A 398 -15.91 9.27 2.72
CA MET A 398 -16.78 9.46 1.56
C MET A 398 -16.41 8.59 0.35
N PHE A 399 -15.12 8.37 0.09
CA PHE A 399 -14.65 7.64 -1.09
C PHE A 399 -14.13 6.23 -0.81
N ALA A 400 -14.26 5.74 0.44
CA ALA A 400 -13.95 4.37 0.86
C ALA A 400 -12.57 3.88 0.38
N PHE A 401 -11.49 4.44 0.93
CA PHE A 401 -10.14 3.98 0.64
C PHE A 401 -9.80 2.70 1.40
N GLY A 402 -9.25 1.71 0.68
CA GLY A 402 -8.83 0.44 1.28
C GLY A 402 -7.61 0.54 2.22
N ALA A 403 -6.85 1.64 2.18
CA ALA A 403 -5.73 1.90 3.07
C ALA A 403 -5.65 3.39 3.43
N GLY A 404 -5.14 3.67 4.63
CA GLY A 404 -4.90 5.04 5.05
C GLY A 404 -3.95 5.78 4.13
N GLN A 405 -4.31 7.03 3.81
CA GLN A 405 -3.55 7.86 2.90
C GLN A 405 -2.42 8.58 3.66
N ALA A 406 -1.26 8.70 3.01
CA ALA A 406 -0.14 9.53 3.42
C ALA A 406 0.66 9.90 2.17
N SER A 407 1.34 11.04 2.21
CA SER A 407 2.06 11.52 1.03
C SER A 407 3.21 10.59 0.65
N PHE A 408 3.94 10.03 1.62
CA PHE A 408 5.15 9.22 1.39
C PHE A 408 6.28 9.93 0.60
N ASP A 409 6.03 11.13 0.07
CA ASP A 409 6.99 11.91 -0.67
C ASP A 409 8.20 12.24 0.22
N ALA A 410 9.36 12.28 -0.39
CA ALA A 410 10.58 12.67 0.26
C ALA A 410 11.46 13.42 -0.74
N MET A 411 11.89 14.60 -0.33
CA MET A 411 13.03 15.27 -0.93
C MET A 411 14.23 14.98 -0.03
N VAL A 412 15.37 14.63 -0.61
CA VAL A 412 16.57 14.21 0.11
C VAL A 412 17.84 14.82 -0.49
N GLU A 413 18.89 14.84 0.31
CA GLU A 413 20.25 14.98 -0.16
C GLU A 413 21.00 13.65 0.01
N VAL A 414 22.03 13.46 -0.80
CA VAL A 414 22.92 12.31 -0.75
C VAL A 414 24.36 12.81 -0.57
N GLY A 415 25.06 12.25 0.41
CA GLY A 415 26.47 12.56 0.65
C GLY A 415 27.26 11.33 1.03
N SER A 416 28.58 11.44 1.01
CA SER A 416 29.48 10.40 1.52
C SER A 416 29.26 10.19 3.02
N VAL A 417 29.38 8.95 3.48
CA VAL A 417 29.42 8.66 4.92
C VAL A 417 30.72 9.24 5.50
N PRO A 418 30.67 10.12 6.52
CA PRO A 418 31.88 10.60 7.18
C PRO A 418 32.67 9.42 7.72
N ALA A 419 34.00 9.48 7.66
CA ALA A 419 34.83 8.53 8.40
C ALA A 419 34.39 8.57 9.88
N PRO A 420 34.28 7.42 10.57
CA PRO A 420 33.98 7.43 11.99
C PRO A 420 35.01 8.32 12.69
N SER A 421 34.52 9.31 13.45
CA SER A 421 35.40 10.14 14.28
C SER A 421 36.26 9.20 15.13
N PRO A 422 37.60 9.34 15.14
CA PRO A 422 38.42 8.56 16.05
C PRO A 422 37.91 8.85 17.46
N VAL A 423 37.45 7.80 18.14
CA VAL A 423 37.06 7.86 19.55
C VAL A 423 38.25 8.46 20.28
N GLY A 424 38.06 9.63 20.89
CA GLY A 424 39.10 10.28 21.68
C GLY A 424 39.62 9.28 22.71
N GLY A 425 40.94 9.03 22.67
CA GLY A 425 41.63 8.11 23.56
C GLY A 425 41.82 8.64 24.97
#